data_AF-A0AAW2TI19-F1
#
_entry.id   AF-A0AAW2TI19-F1
#
_cell.length_a   1.000
_cell.length_b   1.000
_cell.length_c   1.000
_cell.angle_alpha   90.00
_cell.angle_beta   90.00
_cell.angle_gamma   90.00
#
_symmetry.space_group_name_H-M   'P 1'
#
loop_
_entity.id
_entity.type
_entity.pdbx_description
1 polymer ?
#
loop_
_entity_poly.entity_id
_entity_poly.type
_entity_poly.pdbx_seq_one_letter_code
_entity_poly.pdbx_strand_id
1 'polypeptide(L)'
;MEVRLIREHRFLIQFNHIIDRDRMLGGCPWSFDRNLIILNVIGEEDNPLAVDLQWCTFYIHVHNLPIRMMTREVAELIGNRIGKLLDFNSSQTL
;
A
#
# COMPACT_ATOMS: atom_id res chain seq x y z
N MET A 1 3.97 20.61 -2.57
CA MET A 1 4.13 19.29 -3.22
C MET A 1 4.53 19.55 -4.66
N GLU A 2 5.61 18.94 -5.11
CA GLU A 2 6.06 18.99 -6.50
C GLU A 2 6.09 17.59 -7.09
N VAL A 3 5.73 17.46 -8.37
CA VAL A 3 5.74 16.19 -9.10
C VAL A 3 6.61 16.35 -10.33
N ARG A 4 7.59 15.46 -10.51
CA ARG A 4 8.50 15.45 -11.65
C ARG A 4 8.43 14.10 -12.37
N LEU A 5 8.26 14.12 -13.69
CA LEU A 5 8.43 12.92 -14.52
C LEU A 5 9.93 12.61 -14.62
N ILE A 6 10.33 11.37 -14.28
CA ILE A 6 11.74 10.94 -14.32
C ILE A 6 12.00 9.87 -15.39
N ARG A 7 10.96 9.14 -15.80
CA ARG A 7 10.94 8.18 -16.90
C ARG A 7 9.48 7.93 -17.28
N GLU A 8 9.24 7.36 -18.45
CA GLU A 8 7.92 6.83 -18.82
C GLU A 8 7.29 6.03 -17.66
N HIS A 9 6.07 6.41 -17.28
CA HIS A 9 5.31 5.86 -16.14
C HIS A 9 6.00 5.92 -14.76
N ARG A 10 7.04 6.76 -14.58
CA ARG A 10 7.71 6.97 -13.29
C ARG A 10 7.76 8.44 -12.92
N PHE A 11 7.27 8.74 -11.72
CA PHE A 11 7.17 10.09 -11.19
C PHE A 11 7.87 10.16 -9.83
N LEU A 12 8.57 11.26 -9.60
CA LEU A 12 9.10 11.62 -8.29
C LEU A 12 8.18 12.66 -7.67
N ILE A 13 7.69 12.38 -6.47
CA ILE A 13 6.84 13.30 -5.71
C ILE A 13 7.64 13.81 -4.52
N GLN A 14 7.80 15.13 -4.43
CA GLN A 14 8.49 15.79 -3.33
C GLN A 14 7.46 16.51 -2.46
N PHE A 15 7.43 16.13 -1.18
CA PHE A 15 6.57 16.73 -0.16
C PHE A 15 7.35 17.75 0.67
N ASN A 16 6.70 18.86 1.01
CA ASN A 16 7.28 19.87 1.89
C ASN A 16 7.20 19.44 3.37
N HIS A 17 6.20 18.63 3.71
CA HIS A 17 5.97 18.13 5.05
C HIS A 17 5.78 16.61 5.02
N ILE A 18 6.41 15.94 5.99
CA ILE A 18 6.29 14.49 6.17
C ILE A 18 4.85 14.04 6.39
N ILE A 19 4.04 14.87 7.05
CA ILE A 19 2.63 14.60 7.34
C ILE A 19 1.82 14.43 6.05
N ASP A 20 2.08 15.23 5.02
CA ASP A 20 1.37 15.14 3.75
C ASP A 20 1.76 13.88 2.98
N ARG A 21 3.05 13.49 3.06
CA ARG A 21 3.56 12.23 2.52
C ARG A 21 2.90 11.03 3.21
N ASP A 22 2.84 11.03 4.53
CA ASP A 22 2.27 9.92 5.30
C ASP A 22 0.76 9.81 5.09
N ARG A 23 0.05 10.94 4.96
CA ARG A 23 -1.37 10.96 4.58
C ARG A 23 -1.60 10.37 3.20
N MET A 24 -0.74 10.70 2.22
CA MET A 24 -0.84 10.10 0.89
C MET A 24 -0.60 8.59 0.95
N LEU A 25 0.46 8.14 1.62
CA LEU A 25 0.76 6.71 1.74
C LEU A 25 -0.33 5.93 2.47
N GLY A 26 -0.91 6.51 3.52
CA GLY A 26 -2.02 5.90 4.27
C GLY A 26 -3.33 5.80 3.49
N GLY A 27 -3.48 6.56 2.40
CA GLY A 27 -4.65 6.50 1.51
C GLY A 27 -4.55 5.46 0.38
N CYS A 28 -3.46 4.70 0.29
CA CYS A 28 -3.31 3.65 -0.72
C CYS A 28 -4.41 2.57 -0.60
N PRO A 29 -4.85 1.97 -1.72
CA PRO A 29 -4.36 2.18 -3.08
C PRO A 29 -4.94 3.43 -3.74
N TRP A 30 -4.11 4.15 -4.52
CA TRP A 30 -4.56 5.28 -5.34
C TRP A 30 -4.76 4.87 -6.79
N SER A 31 -5.77 5.45 -7.43
CA SER A 31 -5.96 5.31 -8.87
C SER A 31 -6.15 6.67 -9.53
N PHE A 32 -5.64 6.82 -10.75
CA PHE A 32 -5.80 8.00 -11.58
C PHE A 32 -6.05 7.57 -13.02
N ASP A 33 -7.11 8.11 -13.64
CA ASP A 33 -7.55 7.73 -14.98
C ASP A 33 -7.62 6.20 -15.21
N ARG A 34 -8.21 5.48 -14.25
CA ARG A 34 -8.33 4.00 -14.24
C ARG A 34 -6.99 3.24 -14.18
N ASN A 35 -5.87 3.93 -13.92
CA ASN A 35 -4.57 3.31 -13.69
C ASN A 35 -4.25 3.27 -12.19
N LEU A 36 -3.72 2.15 -11.71
CA LEU A 36 -3.23 2.02 -10.34
C LEU A 36 -1.91 2.79 -10.18
N ILE A 37 -1.81 3.58 -9.12
CA ILE A 37 -0.57 4.26 -8.75
C ILE A 37 0.14 3.43 -7.69
N ILE A 38 1.36 3.01 -8.01
CA ILE A 38 2.25 2.34 -7.06
C ILE A 38 3.16 3.41 -6.46
N LEU A 39 3.10 3.57 -5.14
CA LEU A 39 3.90 4.52 -4.39
C LEU A 39 4.92 3.78 -3.54
N ASN A 40 6.15 4.29 -3.54
CA ASN A 40 7.21 3.80 -2.66
C ASN A 40 8.02 4.99 -2.13
N VAL A 41 8.52 4.87 -0.91
CA VAL A 41 9.35 5.90 -0.27
C VAL A 41 10.79 5.69 -0.73
N ILE A 42 11.46 6.79 -1.05
CA ILE A 42 12.83 6.82 -1.54
C ILE A 42 13.68 7.46 -0.45
N GLY A 43 14.73 6.78 0.00
CA GLY A 43 15.74 7.34 0.89
C GLY A 43 16.64 8.36 0.18
N GLU A 44 17.42 9.13 0.94
CA GLU A 44 18.27 10.19 0.38
C GLU A 44 19.33 9.66 -0.61
N GLU A 45 19.82 8.43 -0.39
CA GLU A 45 20.85 7.78 -1.19
C GLU A 45 20.30 6.79 -2.23
N ASP A 46 18.97 6.61 -2.29
CA ASP A 46 18.35 5.65 -3.18
C ASP A 46 18.25 6.19 -4.62
N ASN A 47 18.58 5.35 -5.61
CA ASN A 47 18.37 5.70 -7.01
C ASN A 47 16.87 5.60 -7.36
N PRO A 48 16.18 6.72 -7.69
CA PRO A 48 14.73 6.71 -7.96
C PRO A 48 14.30 5.81 -9.13
N LEU A 49 15.22 5.52 -10.06
CA LEU A 49 14.96 4.64 -11.20
C LEU A 49 15.12 3.16 -10.87
N ALA A 50 15.83 2.83 -9.79
CA ALA A 50 16.04 1.46 -9.32
C ALA A 50 14.99 1.01 -8.28
N VAL A 51 14.19 1.94 -7.77
CA VAL A 51 13.12 1.65 -6.80
C VAL A 51 12.13 0.66 -7.40
N ASP A 52 11.87 -0.40 -6.64
CA ASP A 52 10.88 -1.41 -6.98
C ASP A 52 9.47 -0.85 -6.82
N LEU A 53 8.69 -0.94 -7.91
CA LEU A 53 7.30 -0.52 -8.03
C LEU A 53 6.45 -1.70 -8.52
N GLN A 54 6.62 -2.89 -7.96
CA GLN A 54 5.81 -4.07 -8.29
C GLN A 54 4.63 -4.31 -7.32
N TRP A 55 4.69 -3.77 -6.10
CA TRP A 55 3.72 -4.07 -5.04
C TRP A 55 2.93 -2.83 -4.61
N CYS A 56 1.63 -3.00 -4.36
CA CYS A 56 0.76 -1.97 -3.81
C CYS A 56 -0.04 -2.56 -2.63
N THR A 57 -0.31 -1.74 -1.62
CA THR A 57 -1.10 -2.13 -0.46
C THR A 57 -2.58 -2.04 -0.78
N PHE A 58 -3.33 -3.09 -0.43
CA PHE A 58 -4.78 -3.15 -0.57
C PHE A 58 -5.44 -3.52 0.75
N TYR A 59 -6.63 -2.96 0.97
CA TYR A 59 -7.56 -3.48 1.96
C TYR A 59 -8.40 -4.58 1.31
N ILE A 60 -8.32 -5.79 1.88
CA ILE A 60 -9.06 -6.95 1.39
C ILE A 60 -10.15 -7.26 2.42
N HIS A 61 -11.40 -7.22 1.97
CA HIS A 61 -12.54 -7.63 2.79
C HIS A 61 -12.91 -9.07 2.42
N VAL A 62 -12.72 -9.99 3.35
CA VAL A 62 -13.11 -11.40 3.18
C VAL A 62 -14.57 -11.56 3.58
N HIS A 63 -15.42 -11.86 2.60
CA HIS A 63 -16.85 -12.09 2.84
C HIS A 63 -17.13 -13.54 3.25
N ASN A 64 -18.23 -13.73 4.01
CA ASN A 64 -18.74 -15.05 4.41
C ASN A 64 -17.74 -15.91 5.22
N LEU A 65 -16.76 -15.28 5.88
CA LEU A 65 -15.85 -15.98 6.78
C LEU A 65 -16.58 -16.29 8.10
N PRO A 66 -16.68 -17.56 8.52
CA PRO A 66 -17.30 -17.90 9.80
C PRO A 66 -16.57 -17.22 10.98
N ILE A 67 -17.29 -16.80 12.01
CA ILE A 67 -16.72 -16.11 13.19
C ILE A 67 -15.57 -16.92 13.82
N ARG A 68 -15.71 -18.25 13.89
CA ARG A 68 -14.67 -19.15 14.43
C ARG A 68 -13.36 -19.16 13.62
N MET A 69 -13.41 -18.68 12.38
CA MET A 69 -12.27 -18.57 11.46
C MET A 69 -11.72 -17.14 11.39
N MET A 70 -12.28 -16.17 12.12
CA MET A 70 -11.75 -14.81 12.21
C MET A 70 -10.54 -14.75 13.16
N THR A 71 -9.53 -15.58 12.90
CA THR A 71 -8.31 -15.67 13.69
C THR A 71 -7.12 -15.12 12.92
N ARG A 72 -6.04 -14.77 13.64
CA ARG A 72 -4.79 -14.31 13.04
C ARG A 72 -4.23 -15.33 12.06
N GLU A 73 -4.28 -16.61 12.40
CA GLU A 73 -3.72 -17.70 11.59
C GLU A 73 -4.43 -17.80 10.23
N VAL A 74 -5.76 -17.61 10.21
CA VAL A 74 -6.53 -17.60 8.97
C VAL A 74 -6.26 -16.32 8.17
N ALA A 75 -6.15 -15.17 8.83
CA ALA A 75 -5.79 -13.91 8.16
C ALA A 75 -4.40 -14.00 7.51
N GLU A 76 -3.42 -14.56 8.21
CA GLU A 76 -2.07 -14.81 7.69
C GLU A 76 -2.10 -15.81 6.54
N LEU A 77 -2.87 -16.91 6.66
CA LEU A 77 -3.02 -17.89 5.58
C LEU A 77 -3.57 -17.26 4.30
N ILE A 78 -4.66 -16.49 4.40
CA ILE A 78 -5.29 -15.83 3.24
C ILE A 78 -4.38 -14.72 2.71
N GLY A 79 -3.94 -13.81 3.58
CA GLY A 79 -3.13 -12.65 3.20
C GLY A 79 -1.80 -13.04 2.56
N ASN A 80 -1.11 -14.04 3.12
CA ASN A 80 0.17 -14.50 2.57
C ASN A 80 0.01 -15.35 1.30
N ARG A 81 -1.20 -15.81 0.98
CA ARG A 81 -1.49 -16.46 -0.30
C ARG A 81 -1.67 -15.44 -1.44
N ILE A 82 -2.16 -14.25 -1.12
CA ILE A 82 -2.39 -13.17 -2.08
C ILE A 82 -1.11 -12.32 -2.24
N GLY A 83 -0.41 -12.05 -1.14
CA GLY A 83 0.79 -11.24 -1.12
C GLY A 83 1.48 -11.32 0.25
N LYS A 84 1.69 -10.17 0.90
CA LYS A 84 2.19 -10.10 2.27
C LYS A 84 1.12 -9.47 3.14
N LEU A 85 0.68 -10.16 4.20
CA LEU A 85 -0.20 -9.54 5.18
C LEU A 85 0.56 -8.44 5.93
N LEU A 86 0.04 -7.21 5.90
CA LEU A 86 0.59 -6.09 6.66
C LEU A 86 -0.13 -5.90 8.00
N ASP A 87 -1.46 -5.97 7.97
CA ASP A 87 -2.30 -5.85 9.15
C ASP A 87 -3.64 -6.57 8.91
N PHE A 88 -4.35 -6.90 9.98
CA PHE A 88 -5.73 -7.38 9.90
C PHE A 88 -6.54 -6.82 11.07
N ASN A 89 -7.80 -6.48 10.78
CA ASN A 89 -8.74 -6.11 11.82
C ASN A 89 -9.53 -7.36 12.23
N SER A 90 -9.23 -7.91 13.40
CA SER A 90 -10.23 -8.72 14.10
C SER A 90 -11.16 -7.77 14.83
N SER A 91 -12.38 -7.61 14.35
CA SER A 91 -13.46 -6.96 15.09
C SER A 91 -13.74 -7.76 16.38
N GLN A 92 -12.88 -7.65 17.39
CA GLN A 92 -13.22 -7.99 18.76
C GLN A 92 -13.93 -6.79 19.36
N THR A 93 -15.14 -6.54 18.87
CA THR A 93 -16.10 -5.75 19.63
C THR A 93 -16.73 -6.75 20.60
N LEU A 94 -16.28 -6.70 21.85
CA LEU A 94 -17.03 -7.25 22.99
C LEU A 94 -18.39 -6.57 23.10
#